data_AF-A0A1G7ZSJ4-F1
#
_entry.id   AF-A0A1G7ZSJ4-F1
#
_cell.length_a   1.000
_cell.length_b   1.000
_cell.length_c   1.000
_cell.angle_alpha   90.00
_cell.angle_beta   90.00
_cell.angle_gamma   90.00
#
_symmetry.space_group_name_H-M   'P 1'
#
loop_
_entity.id
_entity.type
_entity.pdbx_description
1 polymer ?
#
loop_
_entity_poly.entity_id
_entity_poly.type
_entity_poly.pdbx_seq_one_letter_code
_entity_poly.pdbx_strand_id
1 'polypeptide(L)'
;MKLSCLRPIAALLLTLGLAACGGKASYDVSGTISGLNNEGLILVNSGDSLPVPAGKTAFTFAKRIDYGTDYNITIQQQPAHMTCSISGGSGSAGHYLTISAAVACAQNRYTVGGTISGLTVDGLVLINGSTTTTVVKDSTTFTMAGSVAYGDTYGVSVSVQPKGLLCVVQPGTGGGTMGEANVTSVKVACNPA
;
A
#
# COMPACT_ATOMS: atom_id res chain seq x y z
N MET A 1 -13.82 -49.89 75.41
CA MET A 1 -14.89 -49.99 74.39
C MET A 1 -14.72 -48.78 73.46
N LYS A 2 -14.09 -48.95 72.30
CA LYS A 2 -14.69 -49.33 70.99
C LYS A 2 -15.43 -48.16 70.32
N LEU A 3 -15.00 -47.91 69.06
CA LEU A 3 -15.69 -47.24 67.94
C LEU A 3 -15.89 -45.72 68.05
N SER A 4 -15.86 -44.93 66.98
CA SER A 4 -15.41 -45.02 65.58
C SER A 4 -16.04 -43.79 64.89
N CYS A 5 -15.36 -43.27 63.87
CA CYS A 5 -15.95 -42.56 62.72
C CYS A 5 -16.97 -41.44 62.97
N LEU A 6 -16.59 -40.23 62.56
CA LEU A 6 -17.31 -39.35 61.61
C LEU A 6 -16.94 -37.91 61.99
N ARG A 7 -16.50 -37.00 61.13
CA ARG A 7 -15.96 -36.97 59.78
C ARG A 7 -15.48 -35.49 59.65
N PRO A 8 -14.52 -35.20 58.77
CA PRO A 8 -13.82 -33.92 58.73
C PRO A 8 -14.74 -32.80 58.20
N ILE A 9 -15.28 -31.95 59.07
CA ILE A 9 -16.14 -30.81 58.65
C ILE A 9 -15.35 -29.49 58.59
N ALA A 10 -14.12 -29.43 59.13
CA ALA A 10 -13.31 -28.22 59.12
C ALA A 10 -12.58 -27.92 57.79
N ALA A 11 -12.72 -28.78 56.76
CA ALA A 11 -12.03 -28.62 55.47
C ALA A 11 -12.95 -28.14 54.32
N LEU A 12 -14.20 -27.76 54.58
CA LEU A 12 -15.19 -27.43 53.55
C LEU A 12 -15.63 -25.95 53.51
N LEU A 13 -14.81 -25.03 54.00
CA LEU A 13 -15.09 -23.58 53.91
C LEU A 13 -13.94 -22.73 53.34
N LEU A 14 -12.87 -23.36 52.82
CA LEU A 14 -11.72 -22.66 52.25
C LEU A 14 -11.50 -22.88 50.74
N THR A 15 -12.48 -23.43 50.02
CA THR A 15 -12.34 -23.72 48.57
C THR A 15 -13.23 -22.87 47.66
N LEU A 16 -14.06 -21.97 48.18
CA LEU A 16 -14.91 -21.09 47.33
C LEU A 16 -14.29 -19.72 47.01
N GLY A 17 -13.08 -19.42 47.51
CA GLY A 17 -12.43 -18.12 47.31
C GLY A 17 -11.58 -17.96 46.04
N LEU A 18 -11.43 -18.99 45.20
CA LEU A 18 -10.52 -18.94 44.03
C LEU A 18 -11.21 -18.76 42.67
N ALA A 19 -12.54 -18.71 42.63
CA ALA A 19 -13.29 -18.57 41.37
C ALA A 19 -13.40 -17.12 40.85
N ALA A 20 -12.75 -16.14 41.49
CA ALA A 20 -12.88 -14.72 41.15
C ALA A 20 -11.69 -14.14 40.35
N CYS A 21 -10.61 -14.89 40.11
CA CYS A 21 -9.50 -14.46 39.24
C CYS A 21 -9.68 -14.99 37.81
N GLY A 22 -10.89 -14.85 37.25
CA GLY A 22 -11.26 -15.35 35.93
C GLY A 22 -11.57 -14.25 34.91
N GLY A 23 -11.10 -13.03 35.14
CA GLY A 23 -11.26 -11.92 34.19
C GLY A 23 -10.68 -12.33 32.84
N LYS A 24 -11.55 -12.53 31.84
CA LYS A 24 -11.14 -12.76 30.46
C LYS A 24 -10.40 -11.50 30.01
N ALA A 25 -9.08 -11.56 29.91
CA ALA A 25 -8.30 -10.48 29.33
C ALA A 25 -8.73 -10.35 27.86
N SER A 26 -9.22 -9.17 27.49
CA SER A 26 -9.59 -8.83 26.12
C SER A 26 -8.67 -7.74 25.59
N TYR A 27 -8.32 -7.83 24.31
CA TYR A 27 -7.32 -6.98 23.68
C TYR A 27 -7.96 -6.21 22.51
N ASP A 28 -7.60 -4.94 22.39
CA ASP A 28 -7.95 -4.15 21.21
C ASP A 28 -7.13 -4.62 20.02
N VAL A 29 -7.79 -4.73 18.87
CA VAL A 29 -7.15 -4.94 17.58
C VAL A 29 -6.99 -3.58 16.91
N SER A 30 -5.78 -3.05 16.94
CA SER A 30 -5.47 -1.69 16.50
C SER A 30 -4.23 -1.66 15.61
N GLY A 31 -3.88 -0.48 15.12
CA GLY A 31 -2.67 -0.31 14.34
C GLY A 31 -2.45 1.09 13.82
N THR A 32 -1.30 1.28 13.18
CA THR A 32 -0.90 2.53 12.56
C THR A 32 -1.12 2.50 11.06
N ILE A 33 -1.36 3.66 10.47
CA ILE A 33 -1.52 3.86 9.03
C ILE A 33 -0.55 4.92 8.57
N SER A 34 0.10 4.68 7.44
CA SER A 34 0.96 5.65 6.78
C SER A 34 0.60 5.78 5.29
N GLY A 35 0.65 7.01 4.79
CA GLY A 35 0.49 7.31 3.37
C GLY A 35 -0.93 7.16 2.78
N LEU A 36 -1.97 6.91 3.58
CA LEU A 36 -3.36 6.81 3.10
C LEU A 36 -3.92 8.18 2.72
N ASN A 37 -3.83 8.53 1.44
CA ASN A 37 -4.27 9.82 0.91
C ASN A 37 -5.61 9.75 0.16
N ASN A 38 -6.04 8.55 -0.24
CA ASN A 38 -7.24 8.34 -1.02
C ASN A 38 -8.27 7.49 -0.25
N GLU A 39 -9.54 7.69 -0.57
CA GLU A 39 -10.66 6.99 0.05
C GLU A 39 -10.78 5.53 -0.42
N GLY A 40 -11.53 4.73 0.34
CA GLY A 40 -11.95 3.38 -0.06
C GLY A 40 -11.17 2.22 0.57
N LEU A 41 -10.24 2.48 1.49
CA LEU A 41 -9.60 1.42 2.25
C LEU A 41 -10.61 0.76 3.19
N ILE A 42 -10.75 -0.56 3.08
CA ILE A 42 -11.52 -1.38 4.03
C ILE A 42 -10.61 -2.48 4.57
N LEU A 43 -10.38 -2.46 5.87
CA LEU A 43 -9.69 -3.52 6.60
C LEU A 43 -10.71 -4.53 7.12
N VAL A 44 -10.35 -5.80 7.20
CA VAL A 44 -11.20 -6.82 7.81
C VAL A 44 -10.40 -7.66 8.79
N ASN A 45 -10.99 -7.95 9.94
CA ASN A 45 -10.44 -8.88 10.92
C ASN A 45 -11.50 -9.92 11.30
N SER A 46 -11.29 -11.17 10.88
CA SER A 46 -12.19 -12.29 11.19
C SER A 46 -13.68 -12.00 10.91
N GLY A 47 -13.95 -11.31 9.80
CA GLY A 47 -15.29 -10.93 9.34
C GLY A 47 -15.79 -9.56 9.83
N ASP A 48 -15.12 -8.92 10.80
CA ASP A 48 -15.41 -7.54 11.20
C ASP A 48 -14.75 -6.58 10.21
N SER A 49 -15.55 -5.78 9.50
CA SER A 49 -15.07 -4.88 8.44
C SER A 49 -15.00 -3.44 8.96
N LEU A 50 -13.87 -2.79 8.70
CA LEU A 50 -13.55 -1.45 9.15
C LEU A 50 -13.19 -0.56 7.95
N PRO A 51 -14.12 0.28 7.48
CA PRO A 51 -13.81 1.35 6.55
C PRO A 51 -12.90 2.38 7.21
N VAL A 52 -11.81 2.74 6.54
CA VAL A 52 -10.84 3.72 7.03
C VAL A 52 -10.85 4.93 6.10
N PRO A 53 -11.29 6.12 6.57
CA PRO A 53 -11.25 7.35 5.79
C PRO A 53 -9.83 7.79 5.42
N ALA A 54 -9.70 8.56 4.34
CA ALA A 54 -8.42 9.14 3.95
C ALA A 54 -7.82 10.05 5.04
N GLY A 55 -6.49 10.14 5.09
CA GLY A 55 -5.75 10.97 6.04
C GLY A 55 -5.66 10.42 7.47
N LYS A 56 -6.25 9.26 7.76
CA LYS A 56 -6.10 8.60 9.06
C LYS A 56 -4.68 8.03 9.23
N THR A 57 -4.16 8.14 10.45
CA THR A 57 -2.83 7.65 10.84
C THR A 57 -2.89 6.42 11.77
N ALA A 58 -4.10 6.00 12.16
CA ALA A 58 -4.34 4.85 13.01
C ALA A 58 -5.74 4.27 12.75
N PHE A 59 -5.92 2.99 13.10
CA PHE A 59 -7.21 2.32 13.09
C PHE A 59 -7.41 1.49 14.36
N THR A 60 -8.65 1.19 14.68
CA THR A 60 -9.04 0.28 15.77
C THR A 60 -10.35 -0.39 15.41
N PHE A 61 -10.38 -1.72 15.46
CA PHE A 61 -11.62 -2.48 15.31
C PHE A 61 -12.50 -2.32 16.54
N ALA A 62 -13.82 -2.26 16.36
CA ALA A 62 -14.75 -2.14 17.47
C ALA A 62 -14.79 -3.41 18.32
N LYS A 63 -14.59 -4.59 17.70
CA LYS A 63 -14.57 -5.87 18.38
C LYS A 63 -13.20 -6.14 19.02
N ARG A 64 -13.18 -6.21 20.34
CA ARG A 64 -12.06 -6.77 21.12
C ARG A 64 -12.02 -8.28 20.98
N ILE A 65 -10.84 -8.88 21.17
CA ILE A 65 -10.66 -10.34 21.14
C ILE A 65 -10.08 -10.87 22.46
N ASP A 66 -10.52 -12.05 22.86
CA ASP A 66 -10.09 -12.69 24.11
C ASP A 66 -8.66 -13.25 23.99
N TYR A 67 -7.95 -13.35 25.12
CA TYR A 67 -6.64 -14.02 25.21
C TYR A 67 -6.62 -15.37 24.49
N GLY A 68 -5.59 -15.61 23.67
CA GLY A 68 -5.42 -16.82 22.87
C GLY A 68 -6.29 -16.90 21.61
N THR A 69 -7.13 -15.90 21.33
CA THR A 69 -7.86 -15.80 20.06
C THR A 69 -6.94 -15.27 18.98
N ASP A 70 -6.95 -15.92 17.82
CA ASP A 70 -6.19 -15.47 16.65
C ASP A 70 -6.87 -14.29 15.96
N TYR A 71 -6.04 -13.34 15.51
CA TYR A 71 -6.44 -12.25 14.64
C TYR A 71 -5.77 -12.39 13.27
N ASN A 72 -6.47 -11.93 12.25
CA ASN A 72 -5.96 -11.86 10.89
C ASN A 72 -6.58 -10.65 10.19
N ILE A 73 -5.86 -9.54 10.26
CA ILE A 73 -6.18 -8.28 9.62
C ILE A 73 -5.74 -8.37 8.16
N THR A 74 -6.71 -8.30 7.25
CA THR A 74 -6.46 -8.27 5.82
C THR A 74 -7.09 -7.04 5.19
N ILE A 75 -6.65 -6.69 3.98
CA ILE A 75 -7.25 -5.63 3.18
C ILE A 75 -8.37 -6.26 2.38
N GLN A 76 -9.62 -5.92 2.70
CA GLN A 76 -10.79 -6.34 1.93
C GLN A 76 -10.90 -5.53 0.64
N GLN A 77 -10.63 -4.23 0.72
CA GLN A 77 -10.68 -3.31 -0.41
C GLN A 77 -9.51 -2.33 -0.35
N GLN A 78 -8.78 -2.21 -1.45
CA GLN A 78 -7.74 -1.19 -1.61
C GLN A 78 -8.38 0.20 -1.81
N PRO A 79 -7.76 1.27 -1.30
CA PRO A 79 -8.19 2.62 -1.59
C PRO A 79 -8.03 2.93 -3.08
N ALA A 80 -8.82 3.88 -3.57
CA ALA A 80 -8.80 4.28 -4.98
C ALA A 80 -7.39 4.75 -5.38
N HIS A 81 -6.89 4.28 -6.52
CA HIS A 81 -5.61 4.70 -7.12
C HIS A 81 -4.36 4.53 -6.22
N MET A 82 -4.46 3.68 -5.21
CA MET A 82 -3.42 3.43 -4.21
C MET A 82 -3.29 1.95 -3.93
N THR A 83 -2.12 1.55 -3.43
CA THR A 83 -1.88 0.20 -2.92
C THR A 83 -1.40 0.27 -1.49
N CYS A 84 -2.12 -0.40 -0.59
CA CYS A 84 -1.76 -0.60 0.80
C CYS A 84 -1.23 -2.02 1.04
N SER A 85 -0.33 -2.15 2.01
CA SER A 85 0.21 -3.40 2.52
C SER A 85 0.14 -3.41 4.04
N ILE A 86 0.06 -4.61 4.65
CA ILE A 86 -0.02 -4.79 6.10
C ILE A 86 1.20 -5.56 6.57
N SER A 87 1.84 -5.09 7.64
CA SER A 87 2.83 -5.82 8.42
C SER A 87 2.33 -6.03 9.85
N GLY A 88 2.63 -7.19 10.44
CA GLY A 88 2.09 -7.57 11.76
C GLY A 88 0.57 -7.76 11.79
N GLY A 89 -0.05 -8.06 10.64
CA GLY A 89 -1.50 -8.21 10.51
C GLY A 89 -2.08 -9.47 11.13
N SER A 90 -1.26 -10.44 11.54
CA SER A 90 -1.72 -11.72 12.08
C SER A 90 -0.96 -12.16 13.33
N GLY A 91 -1.63 -12.93 14.18
CA GLY A 91 -1.07 -13.46 15.42
C GLY A 91 -2.16 -13.90 16.40
N SER A 92 -1.79 -14.07 17.67
CA SER A 92 -2.71 -14.44 18.75
C SER A 92 -2.74 -13.39 19.85
N ALA A 93 -3.92 -13.15 20.42
CA ALA A 93 -4.11 -12.20 21.50
C ALA A 93 -3.38 -12.64 22.78
N GLY A 94 -2.76 -11.67 23.47
CA GLY A 94 -2.05 -11.92 24.72
C GLY A 94 -0.56 -12.24 24.60
N HIS A 95 -0.02 -12.33 23.38
CA HIS A 95 1.44 -12.35 23.19
C HIS A 95 2.09 -10.98 23.51
N TYR A 96 1.34 -9.90 23.29
CA TYR A 96 1.71 -8.52 23.62
C TYR A 96 0.57 -7.84 24.39
N LEU A 97 0.87 -6.70 25.04
CA LEU A 97 -0.12 -5.89 25.76
C LEU A 97 -1.24 -5.34 24.84
N THR A 98 -0.93 -5.14 23.56
CA THR A 98 -1.84 -4.64 22.53
C THR A 98 -1.54 -5.31 21.20
N ILE A 99 -2.57 -5.53 20.38
CA ILE A 99 -2.40 -5.96 18.99
C ILE A 99 -2.24 -4.71 18.14
N SER A 100 -1.10 -4.61 17.45
CA SER A 100 -0.74 -3.48 16.60
C SER A 100 -0.22 -3.96 15.26
N ALA A 101 -0.97 -3.71 14.20
CA ALA A 101 -0.49 -3.90 12.83
C ALA A 101 -0.11 -2.55 12.20
N ALA A 102 0.79 -2.57 11.22
CA ALA A 102 1.17 -1.38 10.47
C ALA A 102 0.68 -1.50 9.02
N VAL A 103 -0.16 -0.56 8.62
CA VAL A 103 -0.67 -0.41 7.25
C VAL A 103 0.13 0.69 6.55
N ALA A 104 0.73 0.36 5.42
CA ALA A 104 1.50 1.31 4.61
C ALA A 104 0.91 1.39 3.21
N CYS A 105 0.50 2.59 2.81
CA CYS A 105 -0.13 2.89 1.54
C CYS A 105 0.75 3.78 0.67
N ALA A 106 0.75 3.52 -0.63
CA ALA A 106 1.46 4.33 -1.63
C ALA A 106 0.55 4.62 -2.83
N GLN A 107 0.68 5.83 -3.39
CA GLN A 107 0.03 6.19 -4.65
C GLN A 107 0.56 5.30 -5.77
N ASN A 108 -0.34 4.75 -6.59
CA ASN A 108 0.06 3.96 -7.74
C ASN A 108 0.82 4.83 -8.73
N ARG A 109 1.85 4.27 -9.37
CA ARG A 109 2.70 4.99 -10.32
C ARG A 109 2.84 4.20 -11.62
N TYR A 110 2.88 4.90 -12.73
CA TYR A 110 2.91 4.32 -14.06
C TYR A 110 3.97 5.00 -14.93
N THR A 111 4.45 4.29 -15.95
CA THR A 111 5.48 4.83 -16.85
C THR A 111 4.84 5.62 -17.99
N VAL A 112 5.64 6.55 -18.55
CA VAL A 112 5.30 7.27 -19.77
C VAL A 112 6.28 6.86 -20.85
N GLY A 113 5.77 6.49 -22.01
CA GLY A 113 6.55 6.02 -23.15
C GLY A 113 5.80 6.23 -24.44
N GLY A 114 6.39 5.73 -25.51
CA GLY A 114 5.91 6.06 -26.84
C GLY A 114 6.70 5.45 -27.97
N THR A 115 6.39 5.90 -29.18
CA THR A 115 7.07 5.50 -30.41
C THR A 115 7.98 6.62 -30.91
N ILE A 116 9.06 6.23 -31.58
CA ILE A 116 10.03 7.12 -32.20
C ILE A 116 10.18 6.76 -33.68
N SER A 117 10.22 7.77 -34.55
CA SER A 117 10.52 7.60 -35.96
C SER A 117 11.69 8.49 -36.40
N GLY A 118 12.49 8.01 -37.35
CA GLY A 118 13.55 8.80 -38.00
C GLY A 118 14.80 9.09 -37.16
N LEU A 119 14.93 8.49 -35.97
CA LEU A 119 16.13 8.63 -35.14
C LEU A 119 17.27 7.74 -35.66
N THR A 120 18.11 8.29 -36.53
CA THR A 120 19.22 7.55 -37.18
C THR A 120 20.59 7.78 -36.54
N VAL A 121 20.69 8.71 -35.58
CA VAL A 121 21.92 9.07 -34.88
C VAL A 121 21.69 9.16 -33.37
N ASP A 122 22.75 8.98 -32.59
CA ASP A 122 22.70 9.08 -31.13
C ASP A 122 22.62 10.53 -30.65
N GLY A 123 22.24 10.70 -29.39
CA GLY A 123 22.25 11.99 -28.69
C GLY A 123 20.86 12.59 -28.43
N LEU A 124 19.78 11.90 -28.79
CA LEU A 124 18.44 12.30 -28.39
C LEU A 124 18.27 12.08 -26.88
N VAL A 125 17.90 13.15 -26.16
CA VAL A 125 17.49 13.07 -24.76
C VAL A 125 16.09 13.65 -24.62
N LEU A 126 15.17 12.82 -24.13
CA LEU A 126 13.82 13.21 -23.77
C LEU A 126 13.78 13.60 -22.28
N ILE A 127 12.85 14.48 -21.92
CA ILE A 127 12.65 14.90 -20.52
C ILE A 127 11.16 14.92 -20.16
N ASN A 128 10.85 14.50 -18.94
CA ASN A 128 9.54 14.60 -18.31
C ASN A 128 9.72 15.16 -16.88
N GLY A 129 9.32 16.41 -16.67
CA GLY A 129 9.66 17.14 -15.45
C GLY A 129 11.17 17.33 -15.31
N SER A 130 11.76 16.81 -14.24
CA SER A 130 13.22 16.80 -14.03
C SER A 130 13.91 15.53 -14.50
N THR A 131 13.16 14.51 -14.93
CA THR A 131 13.72 13.21 -15.28
C THR A 131 14.02 13.12 -16.76
N THR A 132 15.28 12.85 -17.08
CA THR A 132 15.77 12.72 -18.47
C THR A 132 15.92 11.26 -18.88
N THR A 133 15.81 10.98 -20.17
CA THR A 133 15.99 9.65 -20.75
C THR A 133 16.72 9.77 -22.07
N THR A 134 17.91 9.17 -22.15
CA THR A 134 18.65 9.05 -23.40
C THR A 134 18.04 7.94 -24.25
N VAL A 135 17.77 8.24 -25.51
CA VAL A 135 17.26 7.27 -26.48
C VAL A 135 18.41 6.90 -27.42
N VAL A 136 18.65 5.61 -27.57
CA VAL A 136 19.67 5.09 -28.49
C VAL A 136 19.19 5.19 -29.93
N LYS A 137 20.10 5.43 -30.88
CA LYS A 137 19.76 5.47 -32.31
C LYS A 137 19.06 4.19 -32.77
N ASP A 138 18.27 4.30 -33.83
CA ASP A 138 17.46 3.23 -34.43
C ASP A 138 16.35 2.66 -33.53
N SER A 139 16.13 3.24 -32.34
CA SER A 139 15.00 2.90 -31.48
C SER A 139 13.67 3.26 -32.13
N THR A 140 12.72 2.33 -32.10
CA THR A 140 11.34 2.55 -32.55
C THR A 140 10.39 2.89 -31.41
N THR A 141 10.80 2.66 -30.17
CA THR A 141 10.04 2.95 -28.95
C THR A 141 10.94 3.51 -27.86
N PHE A 142 10.32 4.14 -26.87
CA PHE A 142 10.99 4.57 -25.64
C PHE A 142 10.08 4.42 -24.45
N THR A 143 10.69 4.39 -23.26
CA THR A 143 10.00 4.56 -21.99
C THR A 143 10.86 5.50 -21.15
N MET A 144 10.25 6.55 -20.62
CA MET A 144 10.91 7.50 -19.74
C MET A 144 11.44 6.77 -18.51
N ALA A 145 12.62 7.16 -18.06
CA ALA A 145 13.14 6.81 -16.77
C ALA A 145 12.20 7.36 -15.68
N GLY A 146 11.92 6.54 -14.66
CA GLY A 146 10.98 6.88 -13.60
C GLY A 146 9.50 6.66 -13.95
N SER A 147 8.66 6.81 -12.93
CA SER A 147 7.21 6.68 -13.03
C SER A 147 6.51 7.93 -12.50
N VAL A 148 5.33 8.22 -13.02
CA VAL A 148 4.48 9.34 -12.65
C VAL A 148 3.36 8.80 -11.77
N ALA A 149 3.05 9.47 -10.66
CA ALA A 149 1.98 9.02 -9.78
C ALA A 149 0.61 9.24 -10.44
N TYR A 150 -0.38 8.40 -10.13
CA TYR A 150 -1.75 8.65 -10.56
C TYR A 150 -2.20 10.06 -10.18
N GLY A 151 -2.82 10.77 -11.13
CA GLY A 151 -3.31 12.13 -10.94
C GLY A 151 -2.26 13.22 -11.14
N ASP A 152 -0.97 12.88 -11.18
CA ASP A 152 0.09 13.85 -11.51
C ASP A 152 0.12 14.11 -13.02
N THR A 153 0.50 15.32 -13.40
CA THR A 153 0.72 15.69 -14.81
C THR A 153 2.07 15.18 -15.30
N TYR A 154 2.13 14.77 -16.57
CA TYR A 154 3.37 14.50 -17.29
C TYR A 154 3.46 15.37 -18.54
N GLY A 155 4.69 15.66 -18.97
CA GLY A 155 4.99 16.45 -20.15
C GLY A 155 6.33 16.04 -20.74
N VAL A 156 6.29 15.20 -21.77
CA VAL A 156 7.46 14.76 -22.54
C VAL A 156 7.84 15.85 -23.54
N SER A 157 9.11 16.25 -23.50
CA SER A 157 9.72 17.16 -24.45
C SER A 157 11.13 16.69 -24.81
N VAL A 158 11.70 17.28 -25.87
CA VAL A 158 13.09 17.04 -26.26
C VAL A 158 13.98 18.00 -25.47
N SER A 159 14.87 17.45 -24.64
CA SER A 159 15.85 18.21 -23.87
C SER A 159 17.13 18.47 -24.66
N VAL A 160 17.60 17.45 -25.39
CA VAL A 160 18.78 17.53 -26.24
C VAL A 160 18.46 16.95 -27.61
N GLN A 161 18.71 17.76 -28.64
CA GLN A 161 18.61 17.32 -30.03
C GLN A 161 19.87 16.53 -30.42
N PRO A 162 19.73 15.38 -31.11
CA PRO A 162 20.86 14.72 -31.72
C PRO A 162 21.43 15.56 -32.88
N LYS A 163 22.71 15.38 -33.20
CA LYS A 163 23.36 16.18 -34.26
C LYS A 163 22.79 15.83 -35.64
N GLY A 164 22.36 16.84 -36.39
CA GLY A 164 21.88 16.67 -37.77
C GLY A 164 20.43 16.21 -37.92
N LEU A 165 19.69 16.04 -36.81
CA LEU A 165 18.24 15.84 -36.83
C LEU A 165 17.54 16.87 -35.96
N LEU A 166 16.30 17.17 -36.31
CA LEU A 166 15.32 17.86 -35.49
C LEU A 166 14.23 16.87 -35.09
N CYS A 167 14.27 16.46 -33.82
CA CYS A 167 13.26 15.63 -33.19
C CYS A 167 12.19 16.49 -32.52
N VAL A 168 10.92 16.17 -32.77
CA VAL A 168 9.78 16.86 -32.17
C VAL A 168 8.80 15.86 -31.59
N VAL A 169 8.25 16.19 -30.41
CA VAL A 169 7.12 15.45 -29.85
C VAL A 169 5.87 15.90 -30.60
N GLN A 170 5.11 14.95 -31.16
CA GLN A 170 3.92 15.24 -31.93
C GLN A 170 2.89 15.97 -31.05
N PRO A 171 2.31 17.10 -31.52
CA PRO A 171 1.30 17.85 -30.77
C PRO A 171 0.17 16.96 -30.26
N GLY A 172 -0.25 17.19 -29.01
CA GLY A 172 -1.32 16.44 -28.36
C GLY A 172 -0.94 15.05 -27.84
N THR A 173 0.28 14.55 -28.12
CA THR A 173 0.73 13.24 -27.61
C THR A 173 1.68 13.35 -26.43
N GLY A 174 2.35 14.50 -26.27
CA GLY A 174 3.44 14.68 -25.33
C GLY A 174 3.04 14.94 -23.87
N GLY A 175 1.78 15.24 -23.57
CA GLY A 175 1.39 15.63 -22.22
C GLY A 175 0.00 15.13 -21.84
N GLY A 176 -0.24 15.08 -20.54
CA GLY A 176 -1.51 14.64 -19.96
C GLY A 176 -1.44 14.48 -18.45
N THR A 177 -2.51 13.95 -17.86
CA THR A 177 -2.56 13.52 -16.47
C THR A 177 -2.45 12.00 -16.43
N MET A 178 -1.65 11.48 -15.50
CA MET A 178 -1.43 10.05 -15.39
C MET A 178 -2.69 9.31 -14.89
N GLY A 179 -3.13 8.32 -15.67
CA GLY A 179 -4.25 7.44 -15.34
C GLY A 179 -3.81 6.14 -14.66
N GLU A 180 -4.63 5.09 -14.77
CA GLU A 180 -4.39 3.79 -14.12
C GLU A 180 -3.57 2.80 -14.95
N ALA A 181 -2.88 3.28 -16.00
CA ALA A 181 -2.08 2.44 -16.87
C ALA A 181 -0.88 3.20 -17.43
N ASN A 182 0.13 2.44 -17.87
CA ASN A 182 1.28 3.00 -18.55
C ASN A 182 0.85 3.72 -19.83
N VAL A 183 1.36 4.93 -20.02
CA VAL A 183 1.15 5.72 -21.24
C VAL A 183 2.13 5.23 -22.29
N THR A 184 1.63 4.83 -23.46
CA THR A 184 2.45 4.38 -24.61
C THR A 184 2.16 5.17 -25.89
N SER A 185 1.37 6.24 -25.78
CA SER A 185 0.82 6.99 -26.91
C SER A 185 1.65 8.20 -27.34
N VAL A 186 2.76 8.51 -26.63
CA VAL A 186 3.63 9.63 -27.00
C VAL A 186 4.29 9.32 -28.34
N LYS A 187 4.31 10.29 -29.27
CA LYS A 187 4.95 10.11 -30.57
C LYS A 187 6.06 11.13 -30.75
N VAL A 188 7.26 10.66 -31.10
CA VAL A 188 8.40 11.52 -31.42
C VAL A 188 8.80 11.26 -32.86
N ALA A 189 8.92 12.32 -33.65
CA ALA A 189 9.37 12.25 -35.03
C ALA A 189 10.65 13.05 -35.20
N CYS A 190 11.69 12.43 -35.74
CA CYS A 190 12.97 13.04 -36.06
C CYS A 190 13.11 13.15 -37.57
N ASN A 191 13.40 14.35 -38.06
CA ASN A 191 13.69 14.61 -39.47
C ASN A 191 15.07 15.25 -39.61
N PRO A 192 15.73 15.16 -40.78
CA PRO A 192 16.92 15.97 -41.05
C PRO A 192 16.69 17.45 -40.69
N ALA A 193 17.62 18.03 -39.94
CA ALA A 193 17.56 19.42 -39.48
C ALA A 193 17.85 20.44 -40.61
#